data_AF-A0A3C1BJF5-F1
#
_entry.id   AF-A0A3C1BJF5-F1
#
_cell.length_a   1.000
_cell.length_b   1.000
_cell.length_c   1.000
_cell.angle_alpha   90.00
_cell.angle_beta   90.00
_cell.angle_gamma   90.00
#
_symmetry.space_group_name_H-M   'P 1'
#
loop_
_entity.id
_entity.type
_entity.pdbx_description
1 polymer ?
#
loop_
_entity_poly.entity_id
_entity_poly.type
_entity_poly.pdbx_seq_one_letter_code
_entity_poly.pdbx_strand_id
1 'polypeptide(L)'
;MKKGFTLLFVLFFCFRLTVLGIHPGTIHLAVHPDTPATKNQPDSAKAQASLQRHDQINFLATANQPVRLITDLLITDKTILPLPEVITENLKQITSGIQLDSLKASLSEAINQREGLKKQIKLNEQAKIEHLLKSNDPDSLKMELKHAANDTLKALLYTRLASLYSGYDTISGKKKQLTYQNEDINYTILAIQQYAAYNDSTALRRSFDNLAKVYYAQKKYSQAKWFILQSNTLSRAKNDIPNIISSLITLSLIKREIKDYQLAMDDLSEALQLSIKNHSTRAELEVLKNYALLYHKLNNYPKEAAVLKKRDSLLESLRKNEEAKLAAQNSLRKKKLDSLQNKKKVYSSNMRKLYKNNSSGKIVSL
;
A
#
# COMPACT_ATOMS: atom_id res chain seq x y z
N MET A 1 5.74 -18.01 -33.89
CA MET A 1 4.67 -17.15 -33.31
C MET A 1 4.78 -16.84 -31.80
N LYS A 2 5.78 -17.32 -31.03
CA LYS A 2 5.84 -17.10 -29.56
C LYS A 2 6.71 -15.93 -29.07
N LYS A 3 7.46 -15.22 -29.94
CA LYS A 3 8.32 -14.09 -29.54
C LYS A 3 7.66 -12.70 -29.69
N GLY A 4 6.59 -12.58 -30.47
CA GLY A 4 5.87 -11.31 -30.68
C GLY A 4 4.97 -10.91 -29.50
N PHE A 5 4.41 -11.88 -28.79
CA PHE A 5 3.49 -11.61 -27.68
C PHE A 5 4.19 -11.03 -26.45
N THR A 6 5.44 -11.40 -26.20
CA THR A 6 6.24 -10.87 -25.08
C THR A 6 6.65 -9.42 -25.32
N LEU A 7 6.96 -9.03 -26.56
CA LEU A 7 7.35 -7.66 -26.90
C LEU A 7 6.14 -6.71 -26.87
N LEU A 8 4.98 -7.18 -27.36
CA LEU A 8 3.73 -6.42 -27.29
C LEU A 8 3.25 -6.21 -25.84
N PHE A 9 3.45 -7.21 -24.97
CA PHE A 9 3.12 -7.12 -23.54
C PHE A 9 4.03 -6.11 -22.79
N VAL A 10 5.32 -6.07 -23.11
CA VAL A 10 6.26 -5.09 -22.54
C VAL A 10 5.93 -3.67 -23.02
N LEU A 11 5.64 -3.49 -24.30
CA LEU A 11 5.28 -2.18 -24.87
C LEU A 11 3.93 -1.65 -24.35
N PHE A 12 2.93 -2.52 -24.19
CA PHE A 12 1.62 -2.14 -23.65
C PHE A 12 1.69 -1.77 -22.16
N PHE A 13 2.57 -2.42 -21.40
CA PHE A 13 2.80 -2.11 -19.99
C PHE A 13 3.61 -0.82 -19.79
N CYS A 14 4.62 -0.56 -20.63
CA CYS A 14 5.36 0.70 -20.61
C CYS A 14 4.48 1.91 -20.96
N PHE A 15 3.56 1.78 -21.93
CA PHE A 15 2.66 2.87 -22.33
C PHE A 15 1.64 3.24 -21.24
N ARG A 16 1.21 2.28 -20.41
CA ARG A 16 0.30 2.54 -19.27
C ARG A 16 0.99 3.16 -18.05
N LEU A 17 2.30 3.05 -17.88
CA LEU A 17 3.02 3.71 -16.78
C LEU A 17 3.31 5.19 -17.06
N THR A 18 3.42 5.62 -18.32
CA THR A 18 3.60 7.04 -18.67
C THR A 18 2.36 7.88 -18.32
N VAL A 19 1.17 7.26 -18.34
CA VAL A 19 -0.10 7.88 -17.91
C VAL A 19 -0.18 8.09 -16.39
N LEU A 20 0.71 7.48 -15.60
CA LEU A 20 0.78 7.61 -14.13
C LEU A 20 1.73 8.73 -13.65
N GLY A 21 2.33 9.54 -14.54
CA GLY A 21 3.20 10.65 -14.14
C GLY A 21 4.51 10.22 -13.46
N ILE A 22 4.95 8.98 -13.65
CA ILE A 22 6.23 8.49 -13.14
C ILE A 22 7.27 8.64 -14.24
N HIS A 23 8.05 9.72 -14.19
CA HIS A 23 9.23 9.86 -15.05
C HIS A 23 10.34 8.91 -14.55
N PRO A 24 11.02 8.17 -15.44
CA PRO A 24 12.29 7.56 -15.07
C PRO A 24 13.28 8.68 -14.74
N GLY A 25 13.73 8.71 -13.49
CA GLY A 25 14.77 9.63 -13.04
C GLY A 25 16.03 9.49 -13.89
N THR A 26 16.52 10.63 -14.36
CA THR A 26 17.74 10.81 -15.14
C THR A 26 18.92 10.12 -14.43
N ILE A 27 19.43 9.05 -15.01
CA ILE A 27 20.72 8.50 -14.60
C ILE A 27 21.79 9.40 -15.21
N HIS A 28 22.47 10.19 -14.38
CA HIS A 28 23.73 10.84 -14.77
C HIS A 28 24.79 9.76 -14.96
N LEU A 29 25.04 9.38 -16.22
CA LEU A 29 26.26 8.68 -16.61
C LEU A 29 27.38 9.71 -16.71
N ALA A 30 28.29 9.69 -15.74
CA ALA A 30 29.56 10.39 -15.83
C ALA A 30 30.39 9.73 -16.93
N VAL A 31 30.66 10.49 -17.99
CA VAL A 31 31.58 10.12 -19.07
C VAL A 31 32.94 10.73 -18.73
N HIS A 32 33.97 9.89 -18.65
CA HIS A 32 35.37 10.32 -18.81
C HIS A 32 35.97 9.61 -20.03
N PRO A 33 36.81 10.28 -20.83
CA PRO A 33 37.19 9.86 -22.17
C PRO A 33 38.48 9.03 -22.14
N ASP A 34 38.63 8.12 -23.11
CA ASP A 34 39.87 7.94 -23.89
C ASP A 34 39.73 6.81 -24.96
N THR A 35 39.67 7.25 -26.23
CA THR A 35 40.22 6.61 -27.47
C THR A 35 39.61 5.30 -28.04
N PRO A 36 39.77 5.00 -29.36
CA PRO A 36 39.24 5.72 -30.53
C PRO A 36 38.39 4.84 -31.50
N ALA A 37 37.76 5.58 -32.42
CA ALA A 37 36.95 5.20 -33.58
C ALA A 37 37.32 3.92 -34.36
N THR A 38 36.28 3.18 -34.76
CA THR A 38 36.17 2.61 -36.12
C THR A 38 34.73 2.71 -36.65
N LYS A 39 34.65 3.26 -37.86
CA LYS A 39 33.47 3.54 -38.70
C LYS A 39 32.63 2.29 -38.98
N ASN A 40 31.30 2.46 -38.95
CA ASN A 40 30.40 2.23 -40.10
C ASN A 40 28.97 2.64 -39.72
N GLN A 41 28.52 3.76 -40.29
CA GLN A 41 27.15 4.28 -40.26
C GLN A 41 26.63 4.23 -41.71
N PRO A 42 25.34 3.96 -41.90
CA PRO A 42 24.54 5.01 -42.53
C PRO A 42 23.28 5.36 -41.72
N ASP A 43 23.03 6.67 -41.67
CA ASP A 43 21.74 7.34 -41.60
C ASP A 43 20.83 7.17 -40.38
N SER A 44 21.23 7.75 -39.24
CA SER A 44 20.30 8.10 -38.14
C SER A 44 19.80 9.56 -38.18
N ALA A 45 20.20 10.35 -39.18
CA ALA A 45 19.80 11.76 -39.29
C ALA A 45 18.41 11.99 -39.92
N LYS A 46 17.70 10.94 -40.35
CA LYS A 46 16.32 11.03 -40.90
C LYS A 46 15.21 10.56 -39.97
N ALA A 47 15.52 10.11 -38.75
CA ALA A 47 14.52 9.74 -37.74
C ALA A 47 14.24 10.85 -36.70
N GLN A 48 15.07 11.90 -36.65
CA GLN A 48 14.92 13.01 -35.72
C GLN A 48 14.14 14.22 -36.29
N ALA A 49 13.86 14.22 -37.60
CA ALA A 49 13.11 15.30 -38.25
C ALA A 49 11.59 15.03 -38.39
N SER A 50 11.11 13.84 -38.01
CA SER A 50 9.68 13.48 -38.03
C SER A 50 9.00 13.56 -36.66
N LEU A 51 9.73 13.91 -35.60
CA LEU A 51 9.20 14.00 -34.22
C LEU A 51 8.94 15.43 -33.73
N GLN A 52 9.11 16.45 -34.57
CA GLN A 52 8.99 17.87 -34.18
C GLN A 52 7.80 18.62 -34.80
N ARG A 53 6.77 17.91 -35.31
CA ARG A 53 5.61 18.59 -35.95
C ARG A 53 4.22 18.30 -35.43
N HIS A 54 4.01 17.50 -34.40
CA HIS A 54 2.65 17.27 -33.89
C HIS A 54 2.62 17.22 -32.37
N ASP A 55 2.95 18.36 -31.74
CA ASP A 55 2.47 18.66 -30.40
C ASP A 55 1.49 19.84 -30.49
N GLN A 56 0.23 19.50 -30.24
CA GLN A 56 -0.79 20.23 -29.47
C GLN A 56 -2.16 20.01 -30.12
N ILE A 57 -3.02 19.25 -29.43
CA ILE A 57 -4.35 19.69 -28.96
C ILE A 57 -5.15 18.46 -28.45
N ASN A 58 -5.30 18.43 -27.12
CA ASN A 58 -6.44 18.00 -26.30
C ASN A 58 -7.15 16.66 -26.57
N PHE A 59 -6.99 15.73 -25.62
CA PHE A 59 -8.08 14.82 -25.24
C PHE A 59 -8.04 14.45 -23.76
N LEU A 60 -8.49 15.37 -22.90
CA LEU A 60 -8.90 15.09 -21.53
C LEU A 60 -10.17 15.90 -21.23
N ALA A 61 -11.10 15.28 -20.48
CA ALA A 61 -12.32 15.84 -19.90
C ALA A 61 -13.66 15.66 -20.67
N THR A 62 -14.01 14.42 -21.01
CA THR A 62 -15.43 14.05 -21.14
C THR A 62 -15.99 13.64 -19.77
N ALA A 63 -16.39 14.64 -18.96
CA ALA A 63 -17.42 14.54 -17.91
C ALA A 63 -17.46 15.85 -17.07
N ASN A 64 -17.92 16.98 -17.65
CA ASN A 64 -18.51 18.15 -16.95
C ASN A 64 -18.84 19.34 -17.88
N GLN A 65 -19.33 19.11 -19.10
CA GLN A 65 -19.68 20.19 -20.03
C GLN A 65 -21.21 20.36 -20.16
N PRO A 66 -21.87 20.95 -19.16
CA PRO A 66 -22.80 22.03 -19.50
C PRO A 66 -22.64 23.30 -18.66
N VAL A 67 -21.83 23.32 -17.59
CA VAL A 67 -21.80 24.46 -16.64
C VAL A 67 -20.72 25.51 -16.99
N ARG A 68 -19.70 25.16 -17.79
CA ARG A 68 -18.58 26.07 -18.10
C ARG A 68 -18.81 27.03 -19.28
N LEU A 69 -19.79 26.79 -20.15
CA LEU A 69 -20.03 27.69 -21.30
C LEU A 69 -20.66 29.04 -20.89
N ILE A 70 -21.36 29.09 -19.74
CA ILE A 70 -22.09 30.29 -19.32
C ILE A 70 -21.18 31.29 -18.60
N THR A 71 -20.16 30.82 -17.87
CA THR A 71 -19.25 31.69 -17.12
C THR A 71 -18.23 32.41 -18.00
N ASP A 72 -17.83 31.80 -19.13
CA ASP A 72 -16.77 32.37 -19.97
C ASP A 72 -17.28 33.47 -20.92
N LEU A 73 -18.59 33.54 -21.17
CA LEU A 73 -19.22 34.63 -21.94
C LEU A 73 -19.37 35.95 -21.15
N LEU A 74 -19.18 35.93 -19.82
CA LEU A 74 -19.41 37.08 -18.94
C LEU A 74 -18.15 37.85 -18.54
N ILE A 75 -16.94 37.38 -18.90
CA ILE A 75 -15.68 37.93 -18.36
C ILE A 75 -14.79 38.60 -19.43
N THR A 76 -15.18 38.63 -20.71
CA THR A 76 -14.38 39.27 -21.77
C THR A 76 -15.19 40.26 -22.60
N ASP A 77 -15.47 41.45 -22.06
CA ASP A 77 -15.05 42.72 -22.67
C ASP A 77 -15.41 43.90 -21.74
N LYS A 78 -14.49 44.87 -21.63
CA LYS A 78 -14.62 46.08 -20.83
C LYS A 78 -15.16 47.24 -21.67
N THR A 79 -16.13 46.98 -22.53
CA THR A 79 -16.90 48.02 -23.24
C THR A 79 -18.37 47.85 -22.89
N ILE A 80 -18.81 48.61 -21.89
CA ILE A 80 -20.21 48.65 -21.45
C ILE A 80 -21.00 49.41 -22.53
N LEU A 81 -21.72 48.68 -23.39
CA LEU A 81 -23.00 49.15 -23.89
C LEU A 81 -24.06 48.68 -22.87
N PRO A 82 -24.92 49.57 -22.35
CA PRO A 82 -25.95 49.15 -21.40
C PRO A 82 -26.89 48.17 -22.11
N LEU A 83 -27.04 46.96 -21.57
CA LEU A 83 -28.05 46.03 -22.05
C LEU A 83 -29.43 46.67 -21.87
N PRO A 84 -30.35 46.56 -22.86
CA PRO A 84 -31.73 47.00 -22.73
C PRO A 84 -32.36 46.41 -21.47
N GLU A 85 -33.09 47.22 -20.71
CA GLU A 85 -33.66 46.90 -19.39
C GLU A 85 -34.49 45.58 -19.41
N VAL A 86 -35.14 45.31 -20.55
CA VAL A 86 -35.90 44.08 -20.86
C VAL A 86 -35.04 42.81 -20.87
N ILE A 87 -33.77 42.87 -21.30
CA ILE A 87 -32.87 41.71 -21.32
C ILE A 87 -32.36 41.41 -19.91
N THR A 88 -32.11 42.43 -19.09
CA THR A 88 -31.76 42.28 -17.67
C THR A 88 -32.91 41.71 -16.83
N GLU A 89 -34.14 42.07 -17.15
CA GLU A 89 -35.33 41.57 -16.44
C GLU A 89 -35.65 40.12 -16.82
N ASN A 90 -35.52 39.77 -18.10
CA ASN A 90 -35.62 38.38 -18.59
C ASN A 90 -34.49 37.50 -18.05
N LEU A 91 -33.25 37.99 -17.96
CA LEU A 91 -32.14 37.23 -17.36
C LEU A 91 -32.33 37.02 -15.86
N LYS A 92 -32.86 38.01 -15.13
CA LYS A 92 -33.27 37.86 -13.72
C LYS A 92 -34.41 36.85 -13.58
N GLN A 93 -35.41 36.86 -14.46
CA GLN A 93 -36.48 35.86 -14.46
C GLN A 93 -35.93 34.45 -14.75
N ILE A 94 -35.00 34.31 -15.71
CA ILE A 94 -34.38 33.02 -16.06
C ILE A 94 -33.47 32.50 -14.93
N THR A 95 -32.69 33.36 -14.26
CA THR A 95 -31.91 32.95 -13.07
C THR A 95 -32.77 32.70 -11.84
N SER A 96 -33.93 33.36 -11.72
CA SER A 96 -34.90 33.08 -10.65
C SER A 96 -35.74 31.82 -10.89
N GLY A 97 -35.90 31.40 -12.16
CA GLY A 97 -36.64 30.21 -12.57
C GLY A 97 -35.81 28.92 -12.51
N ILE A 98 -34.49 29.03 -12.67
CA ILE A 98 -33.58 27.92 -12.37
C ILE A 98 -33.38 27.96 -10.86
N GLN A 99 -34.08 27.10 -10.11
CA GLN A 99 -33.82 26.86 -8.69
C GLN A 99 -32.44 26.25 -8.51
N LEU A 100 -31.38 27.02 -8.75
CA LEU A 100 -30.00 26.58 -8.78
C LEU A 100 -29.60 26.00 -7.41
N ASP A 101 -30.15 26.56 -6.34
CA ASP A 101 -29.92 26.08 -4.98
C ASP A 101 -30.67 24.77 -4.69
N SER A 102 -31.88 24.60 -5.24
CA SER A 102 -32.63 23.34 -5.21
C SER A 102 -31.90 22.25 -5.99
N LEU A 103 -31.38 22.56 -7.18
CA LEU A 103 -30.61 21.63 -8.01
C LEU A 103 -29.28 21.24 -7.35
N LYS A 104 -28.57 22.19 -6.73
CA LYS A 104 -27.36 21.92 -5.93
C LYS A 104 -27.68 21.05 -4.72
N ALA A 105 -28.78 21.30 -4.03
CA ALA A 105 -29.24 20.48 -2.91
C ALA A 105 -29.56 19.05 -3.36
N SER A 106 -30.31 18.88 -4.45
CA SER A 106 -30.61 17.56 -5.03
C SER A 106 -29.37 16.83 -5.52
N LEU A 107 -28.40 17.52 -6.13
CA LEU A 107 -27.13 16.93 -6.54
C LEU A 107 -26.29 16.49 -5.33
N SER A 108 -26.21 17.33 -4.29
CA SER A 108 -25.53 17.00 -3.04
C SER A 108 -26.18 15.80 -2.35
N GLU A 109 -27.51 15.72 -2.36
CA GLU A 109 -28.26 14.58 -1.81
C GLU A 109 -28.03 13.30 -2.62
N ALA A 110 -28.04 13.37 -3.96
CA ALA A 110 -27.73 12.25 -4.83
C ALA A 110 -26.28 11.76 -4.64
N ILE A 111 -25.32 12.66 -4.44
CA ILE A 111 -23.93 12.31 -4.11
C ILE A 111 -23.87 11.60 -2.75
N ASN A 112 -24.54 12.12 -1.72
CA ASN A 112 -24.57 11.51 -0.40
C ASN A 112 -25.25 10.12 -0.41
N GLN A 113 -26.35 9.96 -1.14
CA GLN A 113 -27.00 8.67 -1.34
C GLN A 113 -26.09 7.70 -2.09
N ARG A 114 -25.40 8.15 -3.14
CA ARG A 114 -24.43 7.33 -3.88
C ARG A 114 -23.27 6.88 -2.98
N GLU A 115 -22.74 7.76 -2.14
CA GLU A 115 -21.69 7.41 -1.19
C GLU A 115 -22.21 6.45 -0.09
N GLY A 116 -23.45 6.64 0.36
CA GLY A 116 -24.16 5.70 1.24
C GLY A 116 -24.29 4.30 0.64
N LEU A 117 -24.76 4.21 -0.62
CA LEU A 117 -24.86 2.94 -1.35
C LEU A 117 -23.49 2.29 -1.57
N LYS A 118 -22.47 3.05 -1.97
CA LYS A 118 -21.09 2.53 -2.11
C LYS A 118 -20.58 1.95 -0.80
N LYS A 119 -20.81 2.63 0.33
CA LYS A 119 -20.44 2.16 1.66
C LYS A 119 -21.17 0.88 2.02
N GLN A 120 -22.46 0.79 1.71
CA GLN A 120 -23.27 -0.39 2.00
C GLN A 120 -22.94 -1.59 1.11
N ILE A 121 -22.66 -1.38 -0.18
CA ILE A 121 -22.14 -2.39 -1.09
C ILE A 121 -20.81 -2.93 -0.56
N LYS A 122 -19.90 -2.03 -0.17
CA LYS A 122 -18.61 -2.41 0.43
C LYS A 122 -18.78 -3.22 1.71
N LEU A 123 -19.73 -2.86 2.58
CA LEU A 123 -20.01 -3.61 3.82
C LEU A 123 -20.63 -4.98 3.54
N ASN A 124 -21.57 -5.08 2.61
CA ASN A 124 -22.20 -6.35 2.24
C ASN A 124 -21.22 -7.29 1.55
N GLU A 125 -20.37 -6.74 0.68
CA GLU A 125 -19.23 -7.47 0.12
C GLU A 125 -18.30 -7.92 1.24
N GLN A 126 -17.91 -7.05 2.17
CA GLN A 126 -17.04 -7.39 3.30
C GLN A 126 -17.61 -8.49 4.18
N ALA A 127 -18.90 -8.47 4.50
CA ALA A 127 -19.56 -9.53 5.26
C ALA A 127 -19.60 -10.86 4.48
N LYS A 128 -19.83 -10.80 3.16
CA LYS A 128 -19.73 -11.96 2.29
C LYS A 128 -18.29 -12.49 2.30
N ILE A 129 -17.31 -11.64 2.05
CA ILE A 129 -15.88 -11.98 2.09
C ILE A 129 -15.49 -12.57 3.46
N GLU A 130 -15.95 -12.03 4.58
CA GLU A 130 -15.69 -12.57 5.92
C GLU A 130 -16.24 -13.99 6.10
N HIS A 131 -17.42 -14.27 5.55
CA HIS A 131 -17.97 -15.62 5.48
C HIS A 131 -17.11 -16.54 4.58
N LEU A 132 -16.65 -16.04 3.43
CA LEU A 132 -15.81 -16.79 2.48
C LEU A 132 -14.39 -17.04 3.02
N LEU A 133 -13.86 -16.13 3.82
CA LEU A 133 -12.56 -16.26 4.50
C LEU A 133 -12.58 -17.35 5.58
N LYS A 134 -13.75 -17.78 6.07
CA LYS A 134 -13.88 -18.95 6.96
C LYS A 134 -13.74 -20.28 6.21
N SER A 135 -14.01 -20.29 4.91
CA SER A 135 -13.72 -21.44 4.05
C SER A 135 -12.20 -21.52 3.79
N ASN A 136 -11.60 -22.66 4.12
CA ASN A 136 -10.22 -23.02 3.79
C ASN A 136 -10.15 -23.99 2.59
N ASP A 137 -11.27 -24.21 1.89
CA ASP A 137 -11.35 -25.16 0.79
C ASP A 137 -11.13 -24.48 -0.58
N PRO A 138 -10.07 -24.83 -1.33
CA PRO A 138 -9.79 -24.25 -2.64
C PRO A 138 -10.91 -24.47 -3.67
N ASP A 139 -11.65 -25.57 -3.59
CA ASP A 139 -12.64 -25.92 -4.61
C ASP A 139 -13.93 -25.11 -4.43
N SER A 140 -14.38 -24.92 -3.18
CA SER A 140 -15.44 -23.98 -2.83
C SER A 140 -15.14 -22.57 -3.33
N LEU A 141 -13.92 -22.07 -3.12
CA LEU A 141 -13.52 -20.74 -3.59
C LEU A 141 -13.48 -20.63 -5.12
N LYS A 142 -13.04 -21.68 -5.82
CA LYS A 142 -13.08 -21.73 -7.29
C LYS A 142 -14.51 -21.76 -7.83
N MET A 143 -15.43 -22.42 -7.14
CA MET A 143 -16.84 -22.42 -7.50
C MET A 143 -17.45 -21.03 -7.37
N GLU A 144 -17.19 -20.33 -6.27
CA GLU A 144 -17.65 -18.96 -6.07
C GLU A 144 -17.05 -17.98 -7.08
N LEU A 145 -15.79 -18.18 -7.47
CA LEU A 145 -15.15 -17.38 -8.51
C LEU A 145 -15.91 -17.45 -9.84
N LYS A 146 -16.51 -18.60 -10.20
CA LYS A 146 -17.35 -18.72 -11.41
C LYS A 146 -18.60 -17.85 -11.36
N HIS A 147 -19.09 -17.54 -10.15
CA HIS A 147 -20.30 -16.74 -9.92
C HIS A 147 -19.98 -15.30 -9.49
N ALA A 148 -18.71 -14.91 -9.42
CA ALA A 148 -18.30 -13.58 -8.99
C ALA A 148 -18.59 -12.54 -10.09
N ALA A 149 -19.64 -11.74 -9.89
CA ALA A 149 -20.10 -10.74 -10.85
C ALA A 149 -19.21 -9.49 -10.92
N ASN A 150 -18.54 -9.13 -9.83
CA ASN A 150 -17.71 -7.92 -9.78
C ASN A 150 -16.22 -8.23 -9.55
N ASP A 151 -15.40 -7.31 -10.02
CA ASP A 151 -13.96 -7.49 -10.13
C ASP A 151 -13.24 -7.30 -8.78
N THR A 152 -13.81 -6.52 -7.86
CA THR A 152 -13.34 -6.39 -6.47
C THR A 152 -13.42 -7.73 -5.74
N LEU A 153 -14.53 -8.45 -5.86
CA LEU A 153 -14.71 -9.78 -5.26
C LEU A 153 -13.77 -10.80 -5.91
N LYS A 154 -13.59 -10.76 -7.23
CA LYS A 154 -12.60 -11.60 -7.93
C LYS A 154 -11.19 -11.37 -7.37
N ALA A 155 -10.77 -10.12 -7.18
CA ALA A 155 -9.45 -9.78 -6.65
C ALA A 155 -9.20 -10.42 -5.28
N LEU A 156 -10.22 -10.41 -4.42
CA LEU A 156 -10.13 -10.95 -3.07
C LEU A 156 -10.18 -12.48 -3.06
N LEU A 157 -11.01 -13.09 -3.91
CA LEU A 157 -11.02 -14.55 -4.10
C LEU A 157 -9.68 -15.06 -4.63
N TYR A 158 -9.09 -14.37 -5.60
CA TYR A 158 -7.76 -14.69 -6.10
C TYR A 158 -6.68 -14.57 -5.02
N THR A 159 -6.71 -13.49 -4.23
CA THR A 159 -5.78 -13.31 -3.11
C THR A 159 -5.94 -14.41 -2.07
N ARG A 160 -7.18 -14.85 -1.81
CA ARG A 160 -7.47 -15.94 -0.89
C ARG A 160 -6.96 -17.28 -1.41
N LEU A 161 -7.23 -17.61 -2.67
CA LEU A 161 -6.70 -18.80 -3.32
C LEU A 161 -5.17 -18.83 -3.29
N ALA A 162 -4.51 -17.72 -3.65
CA ALA A 162 -3.06 -17.58 -3.54
C ALA A 162 -2.57 -17.91 -2.11
N SER A 163 -3.22 -17.33 -1.08
CA SER A 163 -2.84 -17.59 0.31
C SER A 163 -2.95 -19.05 0.75
N LEU A 164 -3.88 -19.83 0.18
CA LEU A 164 -3.99 -21.28 0.45
C LEU A 164 -2.83 -22.05 -0.20
N TYR A 165 -2.38 -21.60 -1.38
CA TYR A 165 -1.25 -22.21 -2.07
C TYR A 165 0.11 -21.76 -1.51
N SER A 166 0.20 -20.65 -0.78
CA SER A 166 1.43 -20.12 -0.19
C SER A 166 2.07 -20.99 0.90
N GLY A 167 1.36 -22.01 1.42
CA GLY A 167 1.89 -23.00 2.39
C GLY A 167 2.79 -24.08 1.77
N TYR A 168 3.30 -23.86 0.55
CA TYR A 168 4.11 -24.82 -0.21
C TYR A 168 5.45 -25.20 0.46
N ASP A 169 5.93 -24.39 1.39
CA ASP A 169 7.15 -24.63 2.17
C ASP A 169 7.01 -25.81 3.14
N THR A 170 5.79 -26.09 3.59
CA THR A 170 5.48 -27.22 4.48
C THR A 170 5.22 -28.54 3.73
N ILE A 171 5.12 -28.51 2.41
CA ILE A 171 4.71 -29.65 1.59
C ILE A 171 5.91 -30.55 1.26
N SER A 172 5.77 -31.83 1.61
CA SER A 172 6.70 -32.87 1.19
C SER A 172 6.52 -33.21 -0.31
N GLY A 173 7.65 -33.39 -1.00
CA GLY A 173 7.67 -33.74 -2.42
C GLY A 173 7.83 -32.53 -3.35
N LYS A 174 8.99 -32.45 -4.00
CA LYS A 174 9.39 -31.35 -4.89
C LYS A 174 8.37 -31.05 -6.01
N LYS A 175 7.76 -32.08 -6.59
CA LYS A 175 6.75 -31.91 -7.64
C LYS A 175 5.50 -31.20 -7.12
N LYS A 176 4.96 -31.65 -5.99
CA LYS A 176 3.75 -31.08 -5.37
C LYS A 176 4.01 -29.65 -4.88
N GLN A 177 5.17 -29.41 -4.26
CA GLN A 177 5.62 -28.08 -3.88
C GLN A 177 5.66 -27.13 -5.10
N LEU A 178 6.24 -27.56 -6.22
CA LEU A 178 6.30 -26.74 -7.44
C LEU A 178 4.90 -26.46 -8.00
N THR A 179 3.98 -27.43 -7.97
CA THR A 179 2.58 -27.20 -8.34
C THR A 179 1.95 -26.10 -7.49
N TYR A 180 2.09 -26.17 -6.17
CA TYR A 180 1.53 -25.14 -5.28
C TYR A 180 2.14 -23.77 -5.52
N GLN A 181 3.46 -23.70 -5.71
CA GLN A 181 4.12 -22.44 -6.07
C GLN A 181 3.58 -21.85 -7.39
N ASN A 182 3.31 -22.69 -8.39
CA ASN A 182 2.75 -22.23 -9.66
C ASN A 182 1.30 -21.75 -9.52
N GLU A 183 0.47 -22.43 -8.72
CA GLU A 183 -0.90 -21.98 -8.42
C GLU A 183 -0.90 -20.65 -7.64
N ASP A 184 -0.02 -20.49 -6.65
CA ASP A 184 0.16 -19.23 -5.92
C ASP A 184 0.52 -18.08 -6.90
N ILE A 185 1.50 -18.30 -7.78
CA ILE A 185 1.86 -17.34 -8.83
C ILE A 185 0.66 -17.02 -9.73
N ASN A 186 -0.05 -18.03 -10.22
CA ASN A 186 -1.18 -17.86 -11.13
C ASN A 186 -2.27 -16.98 -10.49
N TYR A 187 -2.71 -17.32 -9.29
CA TYR A 187 -3.75 -16.57 -8.60
C TYR A 187 -3.29 -15.18 -8.17
N THR A 188 -2.03 -15.00 -7.78
CA THR A 188 -1.49 -13.68 -7.45
C THR A 188 -1.45 -12.77 -8.68
N ILE A 189 -1.10 -13.28 -9.86
CA ILE A 189 -1.14 -12.51 -11.12
C ILE A 189 -2.57 -12.10 -11.46
N LEU A 190 -3.55 -13.01 -11.32
CA LEU A 190 -4.96 -12.69 -11.54
C LEU A 190 -5.45 -11.61 -10.58
N ALA A 191 -5.04 -11.66 -9.30
CA ALA A 191 -5.34 -10.61 -8.33
C ALA A 191 -4.75 -9.25 -8.73
N ILE A 192 -3.49 -9.21 -9.20
CA ILE A 192 -2.83 -7.98 -9.67
C ILE A 192 -3.61 -7.33 -10.81
N GLN A 193 -4.10 -8.12 -11.76
CA GLN A 193 -4.91 -7.59 -12.88
C GLN A 193 -6.14 -6.84 -12.37
N GLN A 194 -6.82 -7.39 -11.36
CA GLN A 194 -7.97 -6.73 -10.74
C GLN A 194 -7.55 -5.49 -9.94
N TYR A 195 -6.53 -5.60 -9.09
CA TYR A 195 -6.08 -4.45 -8.27
C TYR A 195 -5.55 -3.29 -9.11
N ALA A 196 -4.94 -3.57 -10.27
CA ALA A 196 -4.53 -2.56 -11.22
C ALA A 196 -5.72 -1.85 -11.89
N ALA A 197 -6.83 -2.54 -12.13
CA ALA A 197 -8.01 -1.94 -12.74
C ALA A 197 -8.69 -0.88 -11.85
N TYR A 198 -8.63 -1.02 -10.52
CA TYR A 198 -9.21 -0.07 -9.55
C TYR A 198 -8.18 0.78 -8.78
N ASN A 199 -6.91 0.75 -9.18
CA ASN A 199 -5.81 1.52 -8.58
C ASN A 199 -5.56 1.24 -7.07
N ASP A 200 -5.73 0.00 -6.60
CA ASP A 200 -5.36 -0.36 -5.22
C ASP A 200 -3.85 -0.61 -5.10
N SER A 201 -3.11 0.48 -4.91
CA SER A 201 -1.64 0.45 -4.71
C SER A 201 -1.20 -0.39 -3.50
N THR A 202 -2.01 -0.50 -2.45
CA THR A 202 -1.66 -1.27 -1.24
C THR A 202 -1.79 -2.77 -1.50
N ALA A 203 -2.85 -3.19 -2.18
CA ALA A 203 -3.04 -4.57 -2.57
C ALA A 203 -2.01 -5.00 -3.63
N LEU A 204 -1.76 -4.17 -4.65
CA LEU A 204 -0.71 -4.40 -5.65
C LEU A 204 0.66 -4.64 -5.02
N ARG A 205 1.06 -3.76 -4.09
CA ARG A 205 2.33 -3.89 -3.35
C ARG A 205 2.44 -5.25 -2.64
N ARG A 206 1.38 -5.67 -1.92
CA ARG A 206 1.34 -6.97 -1.24
C ARG A 206 1.43 -8.14 -2.23
N SER A 207 0.74 -8.06 -3.36
CA SER A 207 0.81 -9.09 -4.40
C SER A 207 2.22 -9.20 -5.01
N PHE A 208 2.91 -8.07 -5.19
CA PHE A 208 4.30 -8.07 -5.65
C PHE A 208 5.27 -8.68 -4.63
N ASP A 209 5.11 -8.40 -3.34
CA ASP A 209 5.88 -9.10 -2.29
C ASP A 209 5.68 -10.61 -2.34
N ASN A 210 4.42 -11.04 -2.53
CA ASN A 210 4.10 -12.46 -2.62
C ASN A 210 4.77 -13.11 -3.82
N LEU A 211 4.67 -12.51 -5.01
CA LEU A 211 5.38 -13.02 -6.20
C LEU A 211 6.89 -13.07 -5.98
N ALA A 212 7.49 -12.05 -5.36
CA ALA A 212 8.91 -12.06 -5.05
C ALA A 212 9.29 -13.25 -4.16
N LYS A 213 8.50 -13.53 -3.12
CA LYS A 213 8.69 -14.68 -2.22
C LYS A 213 8.62 -16.01 -2.96
N VAL A 214 7.59 -16.22 -3.78
CA VAL A 214 7.40 -17.50 -4.50
C VAL A 214 8.49 -17.71 -5.56
N TYR A 215 8.84 -16.67 -6.31
CA TYR A 215 9.93 -16.75 -7.28
C TYR A 215 11.29 -16.96 -6.63
N TYR A 216 11.55 -16.37 -5.47
CA TYR A 216 12.75 -16.63 -4.69
C TYR A 216 12.83 -18.11 -4.28
N ALA A 217 11.71 -18.69 -3.79
CA ALA A 217 11.64 -20.11 -3.44
C ALA A 217 11.86 -21.04 -4.65
N GLN A 218 11.45 -20.61 -5.85
CA GLN A 218 11.75 -21.30 -7.12
C GLN A 218 13.19 -21.10 -7.63
N LYS A 219 14.03 -20.34 -6.91
CA LYS A 219 15.37 -19.89 -7.35
C LYS A 219 15.36 -19.07 -8.65
N LYS A 220 14.22 -18.45 -8.97
CA LYS A 220 14.01 -17.55 -10.10
C LYS A 220 14.29 -16.10 -9.68
N TYR A 221 15.57 -15.83 -9.39
CA TYR A 221 16.00 -14.60 -8.74
C TYR A 221 15.76 -13.34 -9.57
N SER A 222 15.86 -13.40 -10.90
CA SER A 222 15.59 -12.24 -11.77
C SER A 222 14.12 -11.81 -11.68
N GLN A 223 13.19 -12.77 -11.69
CA GLN A 223 11.77 -12.50 -11.49
C GLN A 223 11.50 -11.96 -10.09
N ALA A 224 12.08 -12.59 -9.07
CA ALA A 224 11.94 -12.13 -7.68
C ALA A 224 12.41 -10.68 -7.51
N LYS A 225 13.57 -10.34 -8.08
CA LYS A 225 14.14 -8.98 -8.10
C LYS A 225 13.19 -7.99 -8.78
N TRP A 226 12.62 -8.37 -9.92
CA TRP A 226 11.68 -7.51 -10.64
C TRP A 226 10.46 -7.15 -9.79
N PHE A 227 9.80 -8.16 -9.19
CA PHE A 227 8.59 -7.92 -8.39
C PHE A 227 8.87 -7.13 -7.12
N ILE A 228 9.95 -7.42 -6.40
CA ILE A 228 10.25 -6.67 -5.18
C ILE A 228 10.64 -5.20 -5.46
N LEU A 229 11.23 -4.91 -6.63
CA LEU A 229 11.45 -3.53 -7.08
C LEU A 229 10.13 -2.79 -7.33
N GLN A 230 9.12 -3.45 -7.90
CA GLN A 230 7.79 -2.86 -8.06
C GLN A 230 7.16 -2.56 -6.68
N SER A 231 7.26 -3.49 -5.74
CA SER A 231 6.80 -3.29 -4.35
C SER A 231 7.52 -2.11 -3.67
N ASN A 232 8.85 -2.02 -3.80
CA ASN A 232 9.63 -0.92 -3.26
C ASN A 232 9.22 0.42 -3.88
N THR A 233 9.01 0.46 -5.20
CA THR A 233 8.56 1.67 -5.92
C THR A 233 7.21 2.16 -5.39
N LEU A 234 6.23 1.28 -5.23
CA LEU A 234 4.94 1.63 -4.64
C LEU A 234 5.07 2.09 -3.18
N SER A 235 5.94 1.45 -2.40
CA SER A 235 6.20 1.84 -1.00
C SER A 235 6.82 3.23 -0.91
N ARG A 236 7.77 3.56 -1.79
CA ARG A 236 8.37 4.91 -1.90
C ARG A 236 7.36 5.96 -2.30
N ALA A 237 6.52 5.68 -3.30
CA ALA A 237 5.47 6.60 -3.72
C ALA A 237 4.49 6.95 -2.58
N LYS A 238 4.33 6.07 -1.61
CA LYS A 238 3.47 6.26 -0.43
C LYS A 238 4.22 6.70 0.83
N ASN A 239 5.53 6.90 0.76
CA ASN A 239 6.39 7.13 1.93
C ASN A 239 6.22 6.07 3.03
N ASP A 240 5.98 4.82 2.64
CA ASP A 240 5.79 3.69 3.55
C ASP A 240 7.14 3.12 3.99
N ILE A 241 7.77 3.80 4.94
CA ILE A 241 9.12 3.47 5.43
C ILE A 241 9.26 2.00 5.86
N PRO A 242 8.33 1.40 6.64
CA PRO A 242 8.43 -0.01 7.00
C PRO A 242 8.53 -0.95 5.79
N ASN A 243 7.70 -0.73 4.76
CA ASN A 243 7.72 -1.57 3.55
C ASN A 243 8.91 -1.25 2.62
N ILE A 244 9.44 -0.03 2.63
CA ILE A 244 10.72 0.30 1.96
C ILE A 244 11.85 -0.51 2.58
N ILE A 245 11.97 -0.52 3.92
CA ILE A 245 13.01 -1.29 4.62
C ILE A 245 12.86 -2.79 4.35
N SER A 246 11.64 -3.33 4.44
CA SER A 246 11.38 -4.76 4.20
C SER A 246 11.74 -5.19 2.76
N SER A 247 11.43 -4.36 1.78
CA SER A 247 11.76 -4.63 0.37
C SER A 247 13.26 -4.50 0.09
N LEU A 248 13.96 -3.56 0.73
CA LEU A 248 15.43 -3.46 0.66
C LEU A 248 16.13 -4.68 1.28
N ILE A 249 15.65 -5.18 2.42
CA ILE A 249 16.15 -6.43 3.01
C ILE A 249 15.95 -7.59 2.02
N THR A 250 14.77 -7.71 1.43
CA THR A 250 14.48 -8.77 0.45
C THR A 250 15.34 -8.64 -0.81
N LEU A 251 15.57 -7.43 -1.31
CA LEU A 251 16.48 -7.15 -2.42
C LEU A 251 17.91 -7.59 -2.10
N SER A 252 18.40 -7.30 -0.89
CA SER A 252 19.75 -7.71 -0.47
C SER A 252 19.91 -9.24 -0.48
N LEU A 253 18.88 -9.97 -0.03
CA LEU A 253 18.87 -11.44 -0.06
C LEU A 253 18.91 -11.95 -1.50
N ILE A 254 18.06 -11.41 -2.38
CA ILE A 254 18.04 -11.78 -3.80
C ILE A 254 19.39 -11.49 -4.47
N LYS A 255 19.95 -10.29 -4.26
CA LYS A 255 21.24 -9.85 -4.80
C LYS A 255 22.40 -10.70 -4.30
N ARG A 256 22.37 -11.13 -3.03
CA ARG A 256 23.32 -12.10 -2.48
C ARG A 256 23.28 -13.44 -3.22
N GLU A 257 22.10 -13.96 -3.52
CA GLU A 257 21.97 -15.24 -4.25
C GLU A 257 22.49 -15.18 -5.68
N ILE A 258 22.36 -14.03 -6.36
CA ILE A 258 22.93 -13.78 -7.70
C ILE A 258 24.37 -13.25 -7.67
N LYS A 259 25.00 -13.17 -6.48
CA LYS A 259 26.38 -12.71 -6.25
C LYS A 259 26.65 -11.22 -6.53
N ASP A 260 25.60 -10.40 -6.57
CA ASP A 260 25.68 -8.92 -6.62
C ASP A 260 25.95 -8.36 -5.21
N TYR A 261 27.04 -8.76 -4.57
CA TYR A 261 27.28 -8.50 -3.14
C TYR A 261 27.39 -7.01 -2.79
N GLN A 262 27.97 -6.20 -3.68
CA GLN A 262 28.06 -4.75 -3.47
C GLN A 262 26.67 -4.11 -3.44
N LEU A 263 25.82 -4.42 -4.42
CA LEU A 263 24.46 -3.90 -4.46
C LEU A 263 23.60 -4.41 -3.30
N ALA A 264 23.87 -5.61 -2.77
CA ALA A 264 23.22 -6.10 -1.56
C ALA A 264 23.66 -5.32 -0.31
N MET A 265 24.93 -4.94 -0.24
CA MET A 265 25.50 -4.10 0.82
C MET A 265 24.87 -2.71 0.82
N ASP A 266 24.69 -2.12 -0.37
CA ASP A 266 24.10 -0.80 -0.55
C ASP A 266 22.63 -0.78 -0.09
N ASP A 267 21.84 -1.80 -0.46
CA ASP A 267 20.45 -1.93 -0.01
C ASP A 267 20.34 -2.04 1.52
N LEU A 268 21.22 -2.83 2.15
CA LEU A 268 21.27 -2.96 3.60
C LEU A 268 21.71 -1.66 4.28
N SER A 269 22.58 -0.88 3.63
CA SER A 269 23.02 0.42 4.14
C SER A 269 21.86 1.41 4.17
N GLU A 270 21.12 1.51 3.06
CA GLU A 270 19.93 2.34 3.00
C GLU A 270 18.89 1.89 4.03
N ALA A 271 18.62 0.58 4.12
CA ALA A 271 17.68 0.02 5.08
C ALA A 271 18.06 0.37 6.53
N LEU A 272 19.35 0.30 6.88
CA LEU A 272 19.86 0.64 8.21
C LEU A 272 19.71 2.14 8.51
N GLN A 273 20.04 2.99 7.55
CA GLN A 273 19.86 4.45 7.70
C GLN A 273 18.38 4.81 7.92
N LEU A 274 17.49 4.20 7.12
CA LEU A 274 16.04 4.40 7.27
C LEU A 274 15.54 3.89 8.62
N SER A 275 15.99 2.73 9.09
CA SER A 275 15.56 2.19 10.38
C SER A 275 16.00 3.08 11.55
N ILE A 276 17.23 3.59 11.51
CA ILE A 276 17.77 4.48 12.56
C ILE A 276 17.03 5.83 12.54
N LYS A 277 16.90 6.45 11.36
CA LYS A 277 16.22 7.76 11.19
C LYS A 277 14.78 7.74 11.67
N ASN A 278 14.10 6.60 11.55
CA ASN A 278 12.70 6.44 11.94
C ASN A 278 12.51 5.73 13.28
N HIS A 279 13.59 5.58 14.08
CA HIS A 279 13.57 4.95 15.39
C HIS A 279 12.92 3.56 15.42
N SER A 280 13.05 2.82 14.32
CA SER A 280 12.46 1.48 14.17
C SER A 280 13.47 0.43 14.62
N THR A 281 13.59 0.25 15.94
CA THR A 281 14.53 -0.71 16.55
C THR A 281 14.34 -2.13 16.02
N ARG A 282 13.09 -2.55 15.81
CA ARG A 282 12.79 -3.89 15.27
C ARG A 282 13.29 -4.05 13.83
N ALA A 283 13.15 -3.02 13.01
CA ALA A 283 13.67 -3.04 11.64
C ALA A 283 15.21 -3.01 11.64
N GLU A 284 15.83 -2.20 12.52
CA GLU A 284 17.28 -2.16 12.68
C GLU A 284 17.85 -3.54 13.03
N LEU A 285 17.25 -4.26 13.98
CA LEU A 285 17.65 -5.62 14.35
C LEU A 285 17.61 -6.58 13.16
N GLU A 286 16.56 -6.52 12.34
CA GLU A 286 16.45 -7.35 11.13
C GLU A 286 17.49 -6.97 10.07
N VAL A 287 17.77 -5.68 9.87
CA VAL A 287 18.83 -5.24 8.93
C VAL A 287 20.20 -5.73 9.40
N LEU A 288 20.53 -5.58 10.69
CA LEU A 288 21.80 -6.07 11.25
C LEU A 288 21.94 -7.59 11.13
N LYS A 289 20.85 -8.35 11.30
CA LYS A 289 20.85 -9.80 11.05
C LYS A 289 21.24 -10.12 9.61
N ASN A 290 20.69 -9.39 8.64
CA ASN A 290 20.99 -9.62 7.22
C ASN A 290 22.40 -9.17 6.82
N TYR A 291 22.94 -8.11 7.45
CA TYR A 291 24.36 -7.77 7.33
C TYR A 291 25.27 -8.92 7.80
N ALA A 292 24.98 -9.51 8.96
CA ALA A 292 25.75 -10.65 9.46
C ALA A 292 25.72 -11.83 8.47
N LEU A 293 24.54 -12.18 7.94
CA LEU A 293 24.40 -13.22 6.92
C LEU A 293 25.18 -12.90 5.62
N LEU A 294 25.25 -11.64 5.22
CA LEU A 294 26.02 -11.22 4.05
C LEU A 294 27.53 -11.32 4.31
N TYR A 295 28.01 -10.85 5.47
CA TYR A 295 29.42 -10.98 5.84
C TYR A 295 29.85 -12.43 6.00
N HIS A 296 28.99 -13.28 6.56
CA HIS A 296 29.20 -14.72 6.62
C HIS A 296 29.39 -15.30 5.22
N LYS A 297 28.52 -14.95 4.28
CA LYS A 297 28.59 -15.41 2.88
C LYS A 297 29.87 -14.95 2.18
N LEU A 298 30.43 -13.82 2.59
CA LEU A 298 31.69 -13.26 2.09
C LEU A 298 32.92 -13.78 2.86
N ASN A 299 32.76 -14.71 3.81
CA ASN A 299 33.80 -15.18 4.73
C ASN A 299 34.48 -14.05 5.52
N ASN A 300 33.78 -12.94 5.77
CA ASN A 300 34.28 -11.81 6.55
C ASN A 300 33.82 -11.92 8.01
N TYR A 301 34.33 -12.93 8.71
CA TYR A 301 33.97 -13.23 10.10
C TYR A 301 34.23 -12.07 11.08
N PRO A 302 35.29 -11.25 10.94
CA PRO A 302 35.49 -10.10 11.81
C PRO A 302 34.35 -9.07 11.71
N LYS A 303 33.88 -8.75 10.50
CA LYS A 303 32.75 -7.82 10.31
C LYS A 303 31.42 -8.45 10.72
N GLU A 304 31.24 -9.74 10.48
CA GLU A 304 30.08 -10.49 10.97
C GLU A 304 29.98 -10.37 12.51
N ALA A 305 31.05 -10.70 13.23
CA ALA A 305 31.09 -10.63 14.69
C ALA A 305 30.82 -9.22 15.22
N ALA A 306 31.37 -8.19 14.58
CA ALA A 306 31.12 -6.80 14.95
C ALA A 306 29.64 -6.41 14.81
N VAL A 307 28.99 -6.81 13.71
CA VAL A 307 27.56 -6.54 13.48
C VAL A 307 26.68 -7.33 14.44
N LEU A 308 27.00 -8.60 14.71
CA LEU A 308 26.27 -9.42 15.68
C LEU A 308 26.36 -8.82 17.08
N LYS A 309 27.55 -8.37 17.51
CA LYS A 309 27.71 -7.66 18.79
C LYS A 309 26.84 -6.41 18.87
N LYS A 310 26.77 -5.61 17.79
CA LYS A 310 25.89 -4.43 17.74
C LYS A 310 24.42 -4.83 17.87
N ARG A 311 23.98 -5.86 17.13
CA ARG A 311 22.61 -6.38 17.18
C ARG A 311 22.23 -6.87 18.57
N ASP A 312 23.10 -7.64 19.21
CA ASP A 312 22.82 -8.25 20.51
C ASP A 312 22.77 -7.19 21.62
N SER A 313 23.66 -6.18 21.55
CA SER A 313 23.58 -5.01 22.43
C SER A 313 22.25 -4.26 22.28
N LEU A 314 21.79 -4.05 21.03
CA LEU A 314 20.52 -3.38 20.76
C LEU A 314 19.32 -4.19 21.26
N LEU A 315 19.36 -5.52 21.09
CA LEU A 315 18.33 -6.42 21.57
C LEU A 315 18.21 -6.39 23.10
N GLU A 316 19.35 -6.36 23.80
CA GLU A 316 19.37 -6.27 25.26
C GLU A 316 18.83 -4.92 25.76
N SER A 317 19.17 -3.81 25.09
CA SER A 317 18.57 -2.50 25.38
C SER A 317 17.05 -2.50 25.15
N LEU A 318 16.57 -3.15 24.09
CA LEU A 318 15.14 -3.28 23.81
C LEU A 318 14.42 -4.07 24.93
N ARG A 319 14.97 -5.23 25.32
CA ARG A 319 14.43 -6.06 26.40
C ARG A 319 14.29 -5.29 27.71
N LYS A 320 15.35 -4.58 28.13
CA LYS A 320 15.33 -3.74 29.34
C LYS A 320 14.26 -2.65 29.27
N ASN A 321 14.11 -2.00 28.12
CA ASN A 321 13.09 -0.97 27.92
C ASN A 321 11.67 -1.52 27.98
N GLU A 322 11.43 -2.72 27.43
CA GLU A 322 10.13 -3.39 27.49
C GLU A 322 9.78 -3.81 28.93
N GLU A 323 10.75 -4.37 29.66
CA GLU A 323 10.57 -4.73 31.08
C GLU A 323 10.25 -3.52 31.96
N ALA A 324 10.97 -2.41 31.76
CA ALA A 324 10.70 -1.16 32.47
C ALA A 324 9.29 -0.62 32.17
N LYS A 325 8.84 -0.69 30.90
CA LYS A 325 7.48 -0.29 30.50
C LYS A 325 6.41 -1.18 31.14
N LEU A 326 6.62 -2.50 31.17
CA LEU A 326 5.71 -3.45 31.81
C LEU A 326 5.64 -3.22 33.32
N ALA A 327 6.78 -3.03 33.98
CA ALA A 327 6.83 -2.71 35.41
C ALA A 327 6.08 -1.40 35.73
N ALA A 328 6.30 -0.35 34.93
CA ALA A 328 5.59 0.91 35.08
C ALA A 328 4.07 0.73 34.89
N GLN A 329 3.63 0.02 33.86
CA GLN A 329 2.22 -0.25 33.60
C GLN A 329 1.57 -1.05 34.74
N ASN A 330 2.26 -2.06 35.27
CA ASN A 330 1.78 -2.85 36.40
C ASN A 330 1.68 -2.02 37.68
N SER A 331 2.63 -1.11 37.93
CA SER A 331 2.57 -0.18 39.06
C SER A 331 1.35 0.77 38.98
N LEU A 332 1.03 1.27 37.77
CA LEU A 332 -0.14 2.12 37.52
C LEU A 332 -1.44 1.34 37.72
N ARG A 333 -1.52 0.10 37.21
CA ARG A 333 -2.67 -0.79 37.43
C ARG A 333 -2.89 -1.07 38.92
N LYS A 334 -1.82 -1.33 39.68
CA LYS A 334 -1.90 -1.55 41.13
C LYS A 334 -2.44 -0.33 41.86
N LYS A 335 -1.88 0.87 41.62
CA LYS A 335 -2.40 2.13 42.19
C LYS A 335 -3.88 2.37 41.87
N LYS A 336 -4.30 2.10 40.62
CA LYS A 336 -5.70 2.21 40.22
C LYS A 336 -6.59 1.23 40.98
N LEU A 337 -6.15 -0.03 41.12
CA LEU A 337 -6.86 -1.05 41.88
C LEU A 337 -7.00 -0.67 43.37
N ASP A 338 -5.91 -0.21 43.99
CA ASP A 338 -5.89 0.22 45.39
C ASP A 338 -6.85 1.40 45.63
N SER A 339 -6.90 2.36 44.69
CA SER A 339 -7.84 3.49 44.76
C SER A 339 -9.32 3.05 44.66
N LEU A 340 -9.62 2.06 43.80
CA LEU A 340 -10.96 1.51 43.64
C LEU A 340 -11.41 0.74 44.88
N GLN A 341 -10.49 -0.04 45.48
CA GLN A 341 -10.76 -0.76 46.71
C GLN A 341 -11.01 0.21 47.88
N ASN A 342 -10.23 1.28 47.99
CA ASN A 342 -10.46 2.31 49.00
C ASN A 342 -11.80 3.02 48.81
N LYS A 343 -12.19 3.39 47.58
CA LYS A 343 -13.52 3.93 47.30
C LYS A 343 -14.65 2.96 47.69
N LYS A 344 -14.50 1.67 47.38
CA LYS A 344 -15.48 0.63 47.78
C LYS A 344 -15.58 0.49 49.30
N LYS A 345 -14.47 0.54 50.03
CA LYS A 345 -14.43 0.52 51.51
C LYS A 345 -15.09 1.77 52.12
N VAL A 346 -14.83 2.95 51.56
CA VAL A 346 -15.46 4.20 52.02
C VAL A 346 -16.97 4.15 51.79
N TYR A 347 -17.41 3.73 50.59
CA TYR A 347 -18.82 3.56 50.28
C TYR A 347 -19.52 2.56 51.22
N SER A 348 -18.92 1.39 51.46
CA SER A 348 -19.51 0.38 52.35
C SER A 348 -19.55 0.83 53.81
N SER A 349 -18.54 1.58 54.27
CA SER A 349 -18.52 2.18 55.62
C SER A 349 -19.63 3.21 55.79
N ASN A 350 -19.80 4.11 54.81
CA ASN A 350 -20.86 5.12 54.84
C ASN A 350 -22.26 4.48 54.81
N MET A 351 -22.46 3.44 53.99
CA MET A 351 -23.71 2.69 53.99
C MET A 351 -24.01 2.03 55.35
N ARG A 352 -23.01 1.41 56.00
CA ARG A 352 -23.20 0.83 57.35
C ARG A 352 -23.57 1.89 58.40
N LYS A 353 -22.98 3.09 58.34
CA LYS A 353 -23.34 4.21 59.23
C LYS A 353 -24.79 4.67 59.02
N LEU A 354 -25.23 4.80 57.77
CA LEU A 354 -26.62 5.13 57.43
C LEU A 354 -27.63 4.12 58.02
N TYR A 355 -27.37 2.82 57.85
CA TYR A 355 -28.25 1.78 58.40
C TYR A 355 -28.23 1.73 59.94
N LYS A 356 -27.06 1.94 60.57
CA LYS A 356 -26.93 1.94 62.03
C LYS A 356 -27.71 3.11 62.65
N ASN A 357 -27.59 4.31 62.10
CA ASN A 357 -28.31 5.49 62.57
C ASN A 357 -29.83 5.36 62.41
N ASN A 358 -30.30 4.69 61.36
CA ASN A 358 -31.73 4.40 61.18
C ASN A 358 -32.27 3.29 62.11
N SER A 359 -31.42 2.34 62.53
CA SER A 359 -31.80 1.26 63.47
C SER A 359 -31.85 1.72 64.94
N SER A 360 -31.12 2.77 65.30
CA SER A 360 -31.10 3.32 66.67
C SER A 360 -32.33 4.18 67.01
N GLY A 361 -33.20 4.47 66.04
CA GLY A 361 -34.40 5.30 66.21
C GLY A 361 -35.70 4.54 66.56
N LYS A 362 -35.63 3.23 66.85
CA LYS A 362 -36.80 2.42 67.23
C LYS A 362 -36.51 1.53 68.44
N ILE A 363 -36.27 2.14 69.58
CA ILE A 363 -36.62 1.55 70.88
C ILE A 363 -37.29 2.67 71.69
N VAL A 364 -38.56 2.93 71.40
CA VAL A 364 -39.48 3.52 72.38
C VAL A 364 -40.33 2.35 72.83
N SER A 365 -40.09 1.91 74.06
CA SER A 365 -40.88 0.93 74.79
C SER A 365 -42.34 1.37 74.88
N LEU A 366 -43.25 0.44 74.58
CA LEU A 366 -44.69 0.55 74.88
C LEU A 366 -44.94 0.45 76.39
#